data_AF-A0A925DUQ6-F1
#
_entry.id   AF-A0A925DUQ6-F1
#
_cell.length_a   1.000
_cell.length_b   1.000
_cell.length_c   1.000
_cell.angle_alpha   90.00
_cell.angle_beta   90.00
_cell.angle_gamma   90.00
#
_symmetry.space_group_name_H-M   'P 1'
#
loop_
_entity.id
_entity.type
_entity.pdbx_description
1 polymer ?
#
loop_
_entity_poly.entity_id
_entity_poly.type
_entity_poly.pdbx_seq_one_letter_code
_entity_poly.pdbx_strand_id
1 'polypeptide(L)' 'WTHAGKDEYFEFLIEKSEVTNQTILIVKDFAEKKDIKDQSQLWEYQVKDLFHRIGN' A
#
# COMPACT_ATOMS: atom_id res chain seq x y z
N TRP A 1 4.61 13.67 4.42
CA TRP A 1 5.11 12.60 5.31
C TRP A 1 6.01 13.08 6.45
N THR A 2 6.20 14.40 6.63
CA THR A 2 6.93 14.98 7.79
C THR A 2 6.02 15.37 8.97
N HIS A 3 4.72 15.08 8.86
CA HIS A 3 3.68 15.50 9.82
C HIS A 3 2.94 14.29 10.43
N ALA A 4 3.36 13.07 10.09
CA ALA A 4 2.79 11.86 10.67
C ALA A 4 3.25 11.74 12.13
N GLY A 5 2.35 11.31 13.02
CA GLY A 5 2.69 11.07 14.42
C GLY A 5 3.83 10.05 14.53
N LYS A 6 4.61 10.07 15.62
CA LYS A 6 5.68 9.07 15.84
C LYS A 6 5.16 7.62 15.85
N ASP A 7 3.85 7.46 16.03
CA ASP A 7 3.15 6.18 16.08
C ASP A 7 2.52 5.79 14.73
N GLU A 8 2.68 6.61 13.70
CA GLU A 8 2.22 6.34 12.34
C GLU A 8 3.41 5.93 11.46
N TYR A 9 3.31 4.76 10.83
CA TYR A 9 4.30 4.27 9.88
C TYR A 9 3.61 3.85 8.59
N PHE A 10 4.20 4.28 7.48
CA PHE A 10 3.66 4.10 6.16
C PHE A 10 4.78 4.11 5.12
N GLU A 11 4.90 3.03 4.36
CA GLU A 11 6.03 2.82 3.44
C GLU A 11 5.53 2.32 2.08
N PHE A 12 6.07 2.91 1.01
CA PHE A 12 5.98 2.40 -0.35
C PHE A 12 7.34 1.87 -0.80
N LEU A 13 7.39 0.62 -1.20
CA LEU A 13 8.58 -0.03 -1.71
C LEU A 13 8.26 -0.63 -3.08
N ILE A 14 9.03 -0.23 -4.10
CA ILE A 14 8.90 -0.76 -5.45
C ILE A 14 10.12 -1.63 -5.72
N GLU A 15 9.89 -2.91 -5.94
CA GLU A 15 10.93 -3.88 -6.25
C GLU A 15 10.69 -4.48 -7.63
N LYS A 16 11.76 -4.88 -8.30
CA LYS A 16 11.68 -5.62 -9.55
C LYS A 16 12.12 -7.04 -9.28
N SER A 17 11.23 -8.01 -9.46
CA SER A 17 11.57 -9.42 -9.35
C SER A 17 12.56 -9.79 -10.45
N GLU A 18 13.77 -10.20 -10.08
CA GLU A 18 14.78 -10.63 -11.07
C GLU A 18 14.38 -11.93 -11.78
N VAL A 19 13.60 -12.79 -11.12
CA VAL A 19 13.18 -14.09 -11.64
C VAL A 19 12.01 -13.97 -12.61
N THR A 20 11.01 -13.13 -12.27
CA THR A 20 9.78 -12.98 -13.07
C THR A 20 9.74 -11.70 -13.90
N ASN A 21 10.72 -10.81 -13.73
CA ASN A 21 10.81 -9.48 -14.36
C ASN A 21 9.57 -8.59 -14.10
N GLN A 22 8.77 -8.91 -13.07
CA GLN A 22 7.59 -8.17 -12.68
C GLN A 22 7.96 -7.03 -11.72
N THR A 23 7.28 -5.90 -11.84
CA THR A 23 7.33 -4.83 -10.86
C THR A 23 6.37 -5.14 -9.71
N ILE A 24 6.91 -5.22 -8.50
CA ILE A 24 6.20 -5.49 -7.27
C ILE A 24 6.11 -4.18 -6.49
N LEU A 25 4.91 -3.78 -6.12
CA LEU A 25 4.67 -2.67 -5.19
C LEU A 25 4.28 -3.27 -3.83
N ILE A 26 5.10 -3.00 -2.82
CA ILE A 26 4.85 -3.37 -1.43
C ILE A 26 4.42 -2.10 -0.69
N VAL A 27 3.25 -2.16 -0.06
CA VAL A 27 2.73 -1.09 0.78
C VAL A 27 2.63 -1.60 2.22
N LYS A 28 3.23 -0.89 3.16
CA LYS A 28 3.09 -1.17 4.59
C LYS A 28 2.40 0.01 5.25
N ASP A 29 1.29 -0.25 5.91
CA ASP A 29 0.51 0.73 6.66
C ASP A 29 0.21 0.18 8.06
N PHE A 30 0.39 1.00 9.08
CA PHE A 30 0.06 0.64 10.46
C PHE A 30 -1.28 1.25 10.87
N ALA A 31 -2.22 0.38 11.24
CA ALA A 31 -3.54 0.77 11.72
C ALA A 31 -3.74 0.31 13.16
N GLU A 32 -4.48 1.09 13.96
CA GLU A 32 -4.98 0.61 15.24
C GLU A 32 -5.96 -0.56 15.02
N LYS A 33 -6.04 -1.47 16.00
CA LYS A 33 -6.87 -2.69 15.89
C LYS A 33 -8.33 -2.42 15.54
N LYS A 34 -8.87 -1.27 15.98
CA LYS A 34 -10.25 -0.84 15.69
C LYS A 34 -10.42 -0.38 14.22
N ASP A 35 -9.36 0.12 13.60
CA ASP A 35 -9.37 0.74 12.27
C ASP A 35 -8.90 -0.23 11.18
N ILE A 36 -8.30 -1.38 11.54
CA ILE A 36 -7.81 -2.40 10.58
C ILE A 36 -8.89 -2.73 9.53
N LYS A 37 -10.15 -2.92 9.95
CA LYS A 37 -11.23 -3.33 9.04
C LYS A 37 -11.51 -2.27 7.98
N ASP A 38 -11.65 -1.02 8.41
CA ASP A 38 -11.99 0.08 7.53
C ASP A 38 -10.81 0.45 6.63
N GLN A 39 -9.59 0.45 7.18
CA GLN A 39 -8.38 0.66 6.41
C GLN A 39 -8.15 -0.46 5.37
N SER A 40 -8.44 -1.72 5.70
CA SER A 40 -8.33 -2.82 4.74
C SER A 40 -9.26 -2.62 3.54
N GLN A 41 -10.51 -2.22 3.78
CA GLN A 41 -11.47 -1.93 2.71
C GLN A 41 -11.03 -0.74 1.84
N LEU A 42 -10.49 0.31 2.47
CA LEU A 42 -9.94 1.45 1.75
C LEU A 42 -8.78 1.03 0.85
N TRP A 43 -7.86 0.22 1.37
CA TRP A 43 -6.71 -0.30 0.63
C TRP A 43 -7.14 -1.19 -0.54
N GLU A 44 -8.13 -2.07 -0.36
CA GLU A 44 -8.68 -2.87 -1.46
C GLU A 44 -9.20 -2.00 -2.61
N TYR A 45 -9.93 -0.92 -2.28
CA TYR A 45 -10.43 0.01 -3.28
C TYR A 45 -9.29 0.76 -3.98
N GLN A 46 -8.34 1.31 -3.23
CA GLN A 46 -7.22 2.06 -3.79
C GLN A 46 -6.31 1.18 -4.66
N VAL A 47 -6.03 -0.05 -4.23
CA VAL A 47 -5.25 -1.02 -5.01
C VAL A 47 -5.99 -1.37 -6.31
N LYS A 48 -7.31 -1.60 -6.23
CA LYS A 48 -8.12 -1.89 -7.42
C LYS A 48 -8.10 -0.73 -8.43
N ASP A 49 -8.25 0.51 -7.95
CA ASP A 49 -8.17 1.71 -8.77
C ASP A 49 -6.77 1.90 -9.38
N LEU A 50 -5.73 1.62 -8.59
CA LEU A 50 -4.34 1.66 -9.06
C LEU A 50 -4.12 0.65 -10.20
N PHE A 51 -4.56 -0.60 -10.04
CA PHE A 51 -4.48 -1.60 -11.11
C PHE A 51 -5.25 -1.19 -12.36
N HIS A 52 -6.42 -0.58 -12.19
CA HIS A 52 -7.21 -0.09 -13.32
C HIS A 52 -6.50 1.05 -14.08
N ARG A 53 -5.75 1.90 -13.38
CA ARG A 53 -4.97 3.00 -13.99
C ARG A 53 -3.66 2.55 -14.62
N ILE A 54 -3.00 1.55 -14.05
CA ILE A 54 -1.73 1.01 -14.56
C ILE A 54 -1.98 0.01 -15.72
N GLY A 55 -3.15 -0.63 -15.75
CA GLY A 55 -3.54 -1.63 -16.74
C GLY A 55 -4.26 -1.09 -17.99
N ASN A 56 -4.02 0.17 -18.38
CA ASN A 56 -4.43 0.74 -19.67
C ASN A 56 -3.22 1.29 -20.42
#